data_AF-A0A0H2XGY6-F1
#
_entry.id   AF-A0A0H2XGY6-F1
#
_cell.length_a   1.000
_cell.length_b   1.000
_cell.length_c   1.000
_cell.angle_alpha   90.00
_cell.angle_beta   90.00
_cell.angle_gamma   90.00
#
_symmetry.space_group_name_H-M   'P 1'
#
loop_
_entity.id
_entity.type
_entity.pdbx_description
1 polymer ?
#
loop_
_entity_poly.entity_id
_entity_poly.type
_entity_poly.pdbx_seq_one_letter_code
_entity_poly.pdbx_strand_id
1 'polypeptide(L)' 'MLDHTNESVKRVFKYRDKQELLNKYHELLDKYFLHNISFYEEDKNNERIYGLVVHTKNKLGDEDYERV' A
#
# COMPACT_ATOMS: atom_id res chain seq x y z
N MET A 1 -18.58 -24.34 8.52
CA MET A 1 -17.19 -23.86 8.62
C MET A 1 -17.12 -22.63 7.74
N LEU A 2 -17.09 -21.44 8.35
CA LEU A 2 -16.96 -20.18 7.62
C LEU A 2 -15.49 -20.08 7.19
N ASP A 3 -15.25 -20.39 5.93
CA ASP A 3 -13.97 -20.14 5.27
C ASP A 3 -13.81 -18.62 5.11
N HIS A 4 -13.43 -17.94 6.19
CA HIS A 4 -12.85 -16.61 6.09
C HIS A 4 -11.45 -16.79 5.50
N THR A 5 -11.39 -17.01 4.19
CA THR A 5 -10.21 -16.61 3.43
C THR A 5 -10.08 -15.11 3.67
N ASN A 6 -9.27 -14.73 4.67
CA ASN A 6 -8.84 -13.36 4.95
C ASN A 6 -8.06 -12.87 3.72
N GLU A 7 -8.79 -12.50 2.67
CA GLU A 7 -8.23 -12.03 1.42
C GLU A 7 -7.65 -10.63 1.67
N SER A 8 -6.40 -10.61 2.15
CA SER A 8 -5.68 -9.38 2.41
C SER A 8 -5.52 -8.64 1.09
N VAL A 9 -6.17 -7.49 0.97
CA VAL A 9 -6.13 -6.68 -0.24
C VAL A 9 -4.76 -6.02 -0.29
N LYS A 10 -3.98 -6.37 -1.31
CA LYS A 10 -2.67 -5.76 -1.57
C LYS A 10 -2.82 -4.72 -2.67
N ARG A 11 -2.59 -3.46 -2.34
CA ARG A 11 -2.58 -2.37 -3.33
C ARG A 11 -1.16 -1.92 -3.58
N VAL A 12 -0.75 -1.97 -4.85
CA VAL A 12 0.62 -1.64 -5.27
C VAL A 12 0.61 -0.35 -6.06
N PHE A 13 1.41 0.62 -5.62
CA PHE A 13 1.68 1.87 -6.31
C PHE A 13 3.12 1.86 -6.79
N LYS A 14 3.35 2.23 -8.06
CA LYS A 14 4.68 2.24 -8.67
C LYS A 14 4.97 3.64 -9.18
N TYR A 15 6.14 4.14 -8.85
CA TYR A 15 6.61 5.47 -9.21
C TYR A 15 8.03 5.39 -9.78
N ARG A 16 8.34 6.26 -10.73
CA ARG A 16 9.70 6.44 -11.24
C ARG A 16 10.49 7.43 -10.39
N ASP A 17 9.78 8.38 -9.80
CA ASP A 17 10.35 9.40 -8.94
C ASP A 17 10.12 9.07 -7.46
N LYS A 18 11.17 9.27 -6.66
CA LYS A 18 11.14 8.97 -5.23
C LYS A 18 10.25 9.94 -4.45
N GLN A 19 10.17 11.20 -4.88
CA GLN A 19 9.34 12.22 -4.24
C GLN A 19 7.85 11.93 -4.46
N GLU A 20 7.45 11.45 -5.65
CA GLU A 20 6.07 11.01 -5.89
C GLU A 20 5.65 9.85 -4.97
N LEU A 21 6.54 8.86 -4.79
CA LEU A 21 6.30 7.76 -3.86
C LEU A 21 6.17 8.25 -2.41
N LEU A 22 7.03 9.16 -1.98
CA LEU A 22 6.95 9.74 -0.63
C LEU A 22 5.66 10.55 -0.45
N ASN A 23 5.26 11.35 -1.43
CA ASN A 23 3.99 12.08 -1.40
C ASN A 23 2.81 11.12 -1.23
N LYS A 24 2.81 9.99 -1.95
CA LYS A 24 1.76 8.97 -1.78
C LYS A 24 1.81 8.30 -0.42
N TYR A 25 3.00 8.00 0.10
CA TYR A 25 3.18 7.48 1.44
C TYR A 25 2.59 8.40 2.51
N HIS A 26 2.85 9.71 2.44
CA HIS A 26 2.29 10.68 3.37
C HIS A 26 0.75 10.73 3.30
N GLU A 27 0.15 10.63 2.11
CA GLU A 27 -1.30 10.53 1.96
C GLU A 27 -1.87 9.24 2.59
N LEU A 28 -1.11 8.15 2.51
CA LEU A 28 -1.51 6.85 3.06
C LEU A 28 -1.31 6.78 4.57
N LEU A 29 -0.32 7.47 5.14
CA LEU A 29 -0.13 7.53 6.60
C LEU A 29 -1.31 8.17 7.34
N ASP A 30 -2.07 9.04 6.68
CA ASP A 30 -3.29 9.60 7.25
C ASP A 30 -4.41 8.56 7.38
N LYS A 31 -4.36 7.50 6.55
CA LYS A 31 -5.44 6.52 6.38
C LYS A 31 -5.07 5.10 6.80
N TYR A 32 -3.79 4.79 6.95
CA TYR A 32 -3.27 3.45 7.14
C TYR A 32 -2.19 3.46 8.21
N PHE A 33 -2.17 2.43 9.06
CA PHE A 33 -1.05 2.25 9.96
C PHE A 33 0.25 1.97 9.20
N LEU A 34 1.37 2.48 9.74
CA LEU A 34 2.72 2.26 9.20
C LEU A 34 3.03 0.80 8.89
N HIS A 35 2.57 -0.13 9.72
CA HIS A 35 2.82 -1.57 9.56
C HIS A 35 2.08 -2.20 8.38
N ASN A 36 1.06 -1.51 7.84
CA ASN A 36 0.33 -1.93 6.64
C ASN A 36 1.02 -1.45 5.37
N ILE A 37 2.01 -0.56 5.45
CA ILE A 37 2.71 0.00 4.28
C ILE A 37 4.10 -0.61 4.17
N SER A 38 4.45 -1.09 2.99
CA SER A 38 5.75 -1.66 2.66
C SER A 38 6.31 -1.03 1.40
N PHE A 39 7.63 -0.85 1.36
CA PHE A 39 8.32 -0.30 0.20
C PHE A 39 9.14 -1.38 -0.48
N TYR A 40 9.27 -1.27 -1.80
CA TYR A 40 10.22 -2.07 -2.56
C TYR A 40 10.82 -1.22 -3.68
N GLU A 41 11.99 -1.64 -4.16
CA GLU A 41 12.64 -1.04 -5.31
C GLU A 41 12.83 -2.14 -6.36
N GLU A 42 12.44 -1.87 -7.59
CA GLU A 42 12.60 -2.77 -8.73
C GLU A 42 13.48 -2.07 -9.77
N ASP A 43 14.62 -2.67 -10.09
CA ASP A 43 15.50 -2.20 -11.15
C ASP A 43 15.20 -3.02 -12.41
N LYS A 44 14.55 -2.41 -13.41
CA LYS A 44 14.10 -3.10 -14.61
C LYS A 44 14.48 -2.28 -15.85
N ASN A 45 15.20 -2.90 -16.78
CA ASN A 45 15.67 -2.24 -18.01
C ASN A 45 16.44 -0.92 -17.76
N ASN A 46 17.30 -0.89 -16.74
CA ASN A 46 18.08 0.30 -16.36
C ASN A 46 17.22 1.49 -15.87
N GLU A 47 15.94 1.23 -15.58
CA GLU A 47 15.03 2.16 -14.91
C GLU A 47 14.81 1.68 -13.47
N ARG A 48 15.02 2.57 -12.51
CA ARG A 48 14.69 2.32 -11.10
C ARG A 48 13.23 2.69 -10.84
N ILE A 49 12.45 1.71 -10.41
CA ILE A 49 11.04 1.86 -10.06
C ILE A 49 10.92 1.72 -8.53
N TYR A 50 10.36 2.74 -7.90
CA TYR A 50 10.04 2.74 -6.49
C TYR A 50 8.59 2.28 -6.31
N GLY A 51 8.40 1.23 -5.51
CA GLY A 51 7.13 0.61 -5.24
C GLY A 51 6.68 0.81 -3.80
N LEU A 52 5.38 1.05 -3.61
CA LEU A 52 4.71 1.12 -2.32
C LEU A 52 3.55 0.14 -2.32
N VAL A 53 3.52 -0.76 -1.34
CA VAL A 53 2.48 -1.75 -1.14
C VAL A 53 1.72 -1.42 0.13
N VAL A 54 0.39 -1.37 0.04
CA VAL A 54 -0.49 -1.29 1.20
C VAL A 54 -1.19 -2.62 1.38
N HIS A 55 -1.11 -3.16 2.58
CA HIS A 55 -1.72 -4.40 3.02
C HIS A 55 -2.92 -4.06 3.89
N THR A 56 -4.13 -4.19 3.36
CA THR A 56 -5.36 -3.92 4.13
C THR A 56 -6.14 -5.21 4.33
N LYS A 57 -6.86 -5.31 5.45
CA LYS A 57 -7.75 -6.45 5.71
C LYS A 57 -9.13 -6.27 5.06
N ASN A 58 -9.52 -5.04 4.69
CA ASN A 58 -10.79 -4.70 4.06
C ASN A 58 -10.62 -4.07 2.65
N LYS A 59 -11.60 -4.32 1.77
CA LYS A 59 -11.76 -3.64 0.47
C LYS A 59 -12.22 -2.20 0.72
N LEU A 60 -11.49 -1.23 0.18
CA LEU A 60 -11.82 0.20 0.22
C LEU A 60 -13.25 0.45 -0.28
N GLY A 61 -14.16 0.86 0.61
CA GLY A 61 -15.55 1.19 0.27
C GLY A 61 -16.59 0.70 1.28
N ASP A 62 -16.27 -0.34 2.07
CA ASP A 62 -16.93 -0.59 3.35
C ASP A 62 -16.34 0.38 4.38
N GLU A 63 -17.13 0.89 5.31
CA GLU A 63 -16.79 1.92 6.31
C GLU A 63 -15.67 1.50 7.31
N ASP A 64 -14.49 1.17 6.81
CA ASP A 64 -13.32 0.77 7.58
C ASP A 64 -12.50 2.02 7.93
N TYR A 65 -12.94 2.68 9.00
CA TYR A 65 -12.23 3.75 9.67
C TYR A 65 -10.90 3.21 10.23
N GLU A 66 -9.79 3.35 9.49
CA GLU A 66 -8.46 3.18 10.08
C GLU A 66 -8.11 4.41 10.93
N ARG A 67 -8.74 4.48 12.11
CA ARG A 67 -8.16 5.03 13.34
C ARG A 67 -9.02 4.63 14.55
N VAL A 68 -8.44 3.82 15.44
CA VAL A 68 -8.83 3.77 16.87
C VAL A 68 -8.10 4.87 17.62
#